data_AF-A0AAX6DU20-F1
#
_entry.id   AF-A0AAX6DU20-F1
#
_cell.length_a   1.000
_cell.length_b   1.000
_cell.length_c   1.000
_cell.angle_alpha   90.00
_cell.angle_beta   90.00
_cell.angle_gamma   90.00
#
_symmetry.space_group_name_H-M   'P 1'
#
loop_
_entity.id
_entity.type
_entity.pdbx_description
1 polymer ?
#
loop_
_entity_poly.entity_id
_entity_poly.type
_entity_poly.pdbx_seq_one_letter_code
_entity_poly.pdbx_strand_id
1 'polypeptide(L)'
;MTEKKFVQTLMGSVLADDIYMGIRCISTRNQDIAIGLANRYITFRAQQIYIRTPFTCRNTSWICQLCYGWSPTCGDLVELGKAMGIIAGQSIGEPGTQLTLITFHTGRVLTGGTAEHVQAPSNGKIRFNQNLVHPTRNRHGQPTFLCSIDLYVTIESRDIIHNMNIPPKSLLLVQNDQYVESEQMIAEIRVGTSTFHLKGRVQKHIYSDQRTKCTGVPMSTMHLNIHMVMFIYYQKQAIYGY
;
A
#
# COMPACT_ATOMS: atom_id res chain seq x y z
N MET A 1 8.04 1.59 16.38
CA MET A 1 8.31 2.54 15.27
C MET A 1 9.80 2.88 15.34
N THR A 2 10.57 2.71 14.26
CA THR A 2 12.01 3.04 14.26
C THR A 2 12.23 4.55 14.42
N GLU A 3 13.27 4.99 15.13
CA GLU A 3 13.58 6.41 15.37
C GLU A 3 13.60 7.24 14.08
N LYS A 4 14.12 6.68 12.98
CA LYS A 4 14.09 7.31 11.65
C LYS A 4 12.68 7.60 11.15
N LYS A 5 11.73 6.69 11.38
CA LYS A 5 10.33 6.86 10.96
C LYS A 5 9.62 7.93 11.79
N PHE A 6 10.00 8.06 13.07
CA PHE A 6 9.50 9.12 13.95
C PHE A 6 9.94 10.51 13.47
N VAL A 7 11.24 10.71 13.20
CA VAL A 7 11.75 11.98 12.64
C VAL A 7 11.05 12.33 11.33
N GLN A 8 10.94 11.37 10.41
CA GLN A 8 10.30 11.59 9.11
C GLN A 8 8.83 12.00 9.21
N THR A 9 8.13 11.60 10.27
CA THR A 9 6.70 11.94 10.47
C THR A 9 6.53 13.31 11.10
N LEU A 10 7.43 13.69 12.02
CA LEU A 10 7.39 14.98 12.72
C LEU A 10 7.91 16.14 11.87
N MET A 11 8.87 15.86 10.99
CA MET A 11 9.50 16.90 10.18
C MET A 11 8.47 17.65 9.32
N GLY A 12 8.52 18.98 9.42
CA GLY A 12 7.65 19.90 8.70
C GLY A 12 6.25 20.08 9.29
N SER A 13 5.96 19.43 10.42
CA SER A 13 4.78 19.74 11.24
C SER A 13 5.04 20.97 12.12
N VAL A 14 3.97 21.58 12.62
CA VAL A 14 4.04 22.76 13.51
C VAL A 14 3.50 22.39 14.89
N LEU A 15 4.14 22.88 15.96
CA LEU A 15 3.73 22.61 17.32
C LEU A 15 2.39 23.26 17.67
N ALA A 16 1.52 22.48 18.31
CA ALA A 16 0.25 22.95 18.84
C ALA A 16 0.40 23.65 20.19
N ASP A 17 1.35 23.17 21.01
CA ASP A 17 1.63 23.62 22.37
C ASP A 17 3.14 23.78 22.62
N ASP A 18 3.48 24.53 23.67
CA ASP A 18 4.86 24.68 24.14
C ASP A 18 5.38 23.36 24.74
N ILE A 19 6.67 23.06 24.51
CA ILE A 19 7.31 21.87 25.07
C ILE A 19 8.36 22.29 26.08
N TYR A 20 8.18 21.82 27.31
CA TYR A 20 9.07 22.07 28.44
C TYR A 20 9.80 20.80 28.85
N MET A 21 11.02 20.98 29.35
CA MET A 21 11.78 19.98 30.07
C MET A 21 12.10 20.55 31.45
N GLY A 22 11.32 20.13 32.44
CA GLY A 22 11.29 20.77 33.75
C GLY A 22 10.88 22.23 33.61
N ILE A 23 11.74 23.15 34.04
CA ILE A 23 11.52 24.60 33.97
C ILE A 23 11.95 25.23 32.64
N ARG A 24 12.63 24.49 31.76
CA ARG A 24 13.20 25.04 30.53
C ARG A 24 12.27 24.80 29.34
N CYS A 25 11.88 25.86 28.65
CA CYS A 25 11.20 25.76 27.36
C CYS A 25 12.20 25.30 26.28
N ILE A 26 11.90 24.19 25.60
CA ILE A 26 12.70 23.66 24.49
C ILE A 26 12.23 24.25 23.17
N SER A 27 10.93 24.38 23.01
CA SER A 27 10.28 24.86 21.78
C SER A 27 8.94 25.46 22.08
N THR A 28 8.58 26.47 21.30
CA THR A 28 7.37 27.25 21.51
C THR A 28 6.24 26.82 20.58
N ARG A 29 5.01 27.14 20.97
CA ARG A 29 3.81 26.98 20.18
C ARG A 29 3.94 27.69 18.84
N ASN A 30 3.40 27.07 17.78
CA ASN A 30 3.48 27.55 16.40
C ASN A 30 4.88 27.52 15.78
N GLN A 31 5.88 26.97 16.46
CA GLN A 31 7.20 26.71 15.89
C GLN A 31 7.14 25.45 15.00
N ASP A 32 7.75 25.52 13.83
CA ASP A 32 7.90 24.39 12.93
C ASP A 32 9.02 23.43 13.37
N ILE A 33 8.83 22.14 13.09
CA ILE A 33 9.72 21.08 13.53
C ILE A 33 10.70 20.74 12.42
N ALA A 34 11.88 21.37 12.48
CA ALA A 34 13.02 21.01 11.64
C ALA A 34 13.76 19.77 12.15
N ILE A 35 14.66 19.22 11.32
CA ILE A 35 15.44 18.02 11.66
C ILE A 35 16.24 18.17 12.96
N GLY A 36 16.79 19.36 13.23
CA GLY A 36 17.55 19.63 14.45
C GLY A 36 16.68 19.55 15.71
N LEU A 37 15.43 20.02 15.62
CA LEU A 37 14.49 19.99 16.75
C LEU A 37 13.92 18.58 16.95
N ALA A 38 13.59 17.88 15.87
CA ALA A 38 13.13 16.49 15.91
C ALA A 38 14.17 15.55 16.56
N ASN A 39 15.45 15.71 16.21
CA ASN A 39 16.52 14.92 16.82
C ASN A 39 16.66 15.20 18.32
N ARG A 40 16.50 16.45 18.76
CA ARG A 40 16.50 16.80 20.19
C ARG A 40 15.38 16.09 20.94
N TYR A 41 14.18 15.98 20.36
CA TYR A 41 13.07 15.26 21.00
C TYR A 41 13.33 13.77 21.19
N ILE A 42 14.06 13.14 20.27
CA ILE A 42 14.51 11.74 20.42
C ILE A 42 15.51 11.63 21.56
N THR A 43 16.50 12.52 21.60
CA THR A 43 17.54 12.53 22.64
C THR A 43 16.93 12.69 24.04
N PHE A 44 15.96 13.59 24.21
CA PHE A 44 15.32 13.85 25.50
C PHE A 44 14.16 12.90 25.83
N ARG A 45 13.83 11.95 24.93
CA ARG A 45 12.68 11.03 25.07
C ARG A 45 11.40 11.76 25.47
N ALA A 46 11.04 12.79 24.71
CA ALA A 46 9.80 13.53 24.94
C ALA A 46 8.59 12.57 24.93
N GLN A 47 7.75 12.62 25.96
CA GLN A 47 6.66 11.66 26.16
C GLN A 47 5.52 11.84 25.14
N GLN A 48 5.05 13.08 24.97
CA GLN A 48 3.95 13.40 24.06
C GLN A 48 4.22 14.76 23.39
N ILE A 49 4.04 14.80 22.08
CA ILE A 49 4.22 16.00 21.25
C ILE A 49 2.90 16.26 20.54
N TYR A 50 2.29 17.41 20.85
CA TYR A 50 1.07 17.85 20.17
C TYR A 50 1.46 18.67 18.94
N ILE A 51 1.06 18.17 17.77
CA ILE A 51 1.25 18.84 16.48
C ILE A 51 -0.07 19.35 15.95
N ARG A 52 -0.01 20.47 15.22
CA ARG A 52 -1.11 20.95 14.40
C ARG A 52 -1.26 20.05 13.20
N THR A 53 -2.50 19.76 12.84
CA THR A 53 -2.82 18.99 11.63
C THR A 53 -3.90 19.72 10.84
N PRO A 54 -4.04 19.44 9.54
CA PRO A 54 -5.12 20.02 8.76
C PRO A 54 -6.51 19.55 9.24
N PHE A 55 -6.60 18.42 9.95
CA PHE A 55 -7.86 17.93 10.55
C PHE A 55 -8.37 18.83 11.67
N THR A 56 -7.46 19.39 12.48
CA THR A 56 -7.82 20.26 13.61
C THR A 56 -7.90 21.73 13.22
N CYS A 57 -7.82 22.05 11.93
CA CYS A 57 -7.93 23.41 11.44
C CYS A 57 -9.37 23.93 11.55
N ARG A 58 -9.54 25.06 12.26
CA ARG A 58 -10.84 25.72 12.51
C ARG A 58 -11.50 26.26 11.23
N ASN A 59 -10.73 26.50 10.19
CA ASN A 59 -11.23 27.07 8.94
C ASN A 59 -11.98 26.01 8.12
N THR A 60 -13.16 26.36 7.61
CA THR A 60 -14.05 25.42 6.91
C THR A 60 -13.63 25.20 5.46
N SER A 61 -13.30 26.28 4.74
CA SER A 61 -13.04 26.23 3.29
C SER A 61 -11.56 26.24 2.90
N TRP A 62 -10.65 26.48 3.84
CA TRP A 62 -9.20 26.48 3.59
C TRP A 62 -8.42 25.96 4.79
N ILE A 63 -7.16 25.56 4.56
CA ILE A 63 -6.23 25.13 5.61
C ILE A 63 -5.24 26.27 5.84
N CYS A 64 -5.05 26.68 7.09
CA CYS A 64 -4.06 27.73 7.41
C CYS A 64 -2.62 27.20 7.31
N GLN A 65 -1.67 28.11 7.07
CA GLN A 65 -0.23 27.79 6.94
C GLN A 65 0.29 26.94 8.10
N LEU A 66 -0.10 27.26 9.34
CA LEU A 66 0.35 26.54 10.54
C LEU A 66 -0.23 25.13 10.67
N CYS A 67 -1.44 24.88 10.14
CA CYS A 67 -2.04 23.54 10.16
C CYS A 67 -1.52 22.68 9.00
N TYR A 68 -1.10 23.30 7.90
CA TYR A 68 -0.48 22.60 6.78
C TYR A 68 0.99 22.26 7.05
N GLY A 69 1.77 23.23 7.55
CA GLY A 69 3.20 23.06 7.82
C GLY A 69 4.08 23.37 6.61
N TRP A 70 5.13 22.58 6.42
CA TRP A 70 6.13 22.81 5.38
C TRP A 70 5.60 22.54 3.97
N SER A 71 6.06 23.38 3.05
CA SER A 71 5.97 23.12 1.62
C SER A 71 6.81 21.88 1.27
N PRO A 72 6.30 20.99 0.40
CA PRO A 72 7.06 19.83 -0.07
C PRO A 72 8.35 20.24 -0.77
N THR A 73 8.34 21.41 -1.43
CA THR A 73 9.42 21.85 -2.32
C THR A 73 10.57 22.53 -1.59
N CYS A 74 10.31 23.29 -0.53
CA CYS A 74 11.32 24.21 0.01
C CYS A 74 11.80 23.88 1.42
N GLY A 75 11.16 22.94 2.14
CA GLY A 75 11.52 22.66 3.53
C GLY A 75 11.23 23.82 4.48
N ASP A 76 10.49 24.83 4.02
CA ASP A 76 9.99 25.97 4.77
C ASP A 76 8.46 25.92 4.81
N LEU A 77 7.86 26.65 5.75
CA LEU A 77 6.40 26.82 5.84
C LEU A 77 5.78 27.25 4.50
N VAL A 78 4.61 26.71 4.19
CA VAL A 78 3.89 27.04 2.96
C VAL A 78 3.59 28.54 2.84
N GLU A 79 3.79 29.12 1.67
CA GLU A 79 3.40 30.50 1.40
C GLU A 79 1.86 30.65 1.36
N LEU A 80 1.36 31.76 1.91
CA LEU A 80 -0.06 32.09 1.87
C LEU A 80 -0.51 32.28 0.41
N GLY A 81 -1.68 31.75 0.08
CA GLY A 81 -2.25 31.84 -1.28
C GLY A 81 -1.75 30.77 -2.26
N LYS A 82 -0.85 29.87 -1.85
CA LYS A 82 -0.40 28.76 -2.71
C LYS A 82 -1.49 27.70 -2.85
N ALA A 83 -1.79 27.31 -4.10
CA ALA A 83 -2.83 26.36 -4.45
C ALA A 83 -2.43 24.89 -4.14
N MET A 84 -2.30 24.56 -2.86
CA MET A 84 -1.89 23.22 -2.40
C MET A 84 -2.85 22.10 -2.82
N GLY A 85 -4.14 22.40 -3.04
CA GLY A 85 -5.12 21.43 -3.54
C GLY A 85 -4.81 20.94 -4.97
N ILE A 86 -4.35 21.84 -5.85
CA ILE A 86 -3.96 21.47 -7.23
C ILE A 86 -2.69 20.62 -7.20
N ILE A 87 -1.69 21.05 -6.41
CA ILE A 87 -0.43 20.29 -6.23
C ILE A 87 -0.75 18.90 -5.68
N ALA A 88 -1.69 18.81 -4.74
CA ALA A 88 -2.14 17.56 -4.17
C ALA A 88 -2.82 16.64 -5.20
N GLY A 89 -3.78 17.17 -5.95
CA GLY A 89 -4.45 16.45 -7.02
C GLY A 89 -3.49 15.94 -8.09
N GLN A 90 -2.54 16.77 -8.52
CA GLN A 90 -1.52 16.39 -9.50
C GLN A 90 -0.61 15.28 -8.98
N SER A 91 -0.17 15.33 -7.73
CA SER A 91 0.71 14.30 -7.16
C SER A 91 0.06 12.92 -7.05
N ILE A 92 -1.29 12.85 -7.02
CA ILE A 92 -2.06 11.61 -7.05
C ILE A 92 -2.38 11.23 -8.50
N GLY A 93 -2.74 12.22 -9.32
CA GLY A 93 -3.11 12.03 -10.71
C GLY A 93 -1.94 11.55 -11.57
N GLU A 94 -0.76 12.16 -11.44
CA GLU A 94 0.44 11.83 -12.23
C GLU A 94 0.87 10.35 -12.10
N PRO A 95 0.96 9.75 -10.89
CA PRO A 95 1.18 8.31 -10.78
C PRO A 95 -0.01 7.49 -11.27
N GLY A 96 -1.24 7.99 -11.17
CA GLY A 96 -2.43 7.36 -11.76
C GLY A 96 -2.34 7.25 -13.28
N THR A 97 -1.98 8.33 -13.96
CA THR A 97 -1.78 8.37 -15.43
C THR A 97 -0.61 7.49 -15.85
N GLN A 98 0.46 7.42 -15.04
CA GLN A 98 1.58 6.51 -15.28
C GLN A 98 1.16 5.04 -15.13
N LEU A 99 0.33 4.70 -14.14
CA LEU A 99 -0.23 3.35 -14.00
C LEU A 99 -1.10 2.99 -15.20
N THR A 100 -1.88 3.93 -15.74
CA THR A 100 -2.68 3.73 -16.96
C THR A 100 -1.80 3.51 -18.20
N LEU A 101 -0.76 4.32 -18.41
CA LEU A 101 0.18 4.15 -19.53
C LEU A 101 0.98 2.86 -19.42
N ILE A 102 1.35 2.43 -18.21
CA ILE A 102 1.96 1.13 -17.98
C ILE A 102 0.97 0.02 -18.34
N THR A 103 -0.32 0.11 -17.99
CA THR A 103 -1.30 -0.92 -18.41
C THR A 103 -1.52 -0.98 -19.93
N PHE A 104 -1.33 0.11 -20.67
CA PHE A 104 -1.49 0.12 -22.13
C PHE A 104 -0.23 -0.29 -22.90
N HIS A 105 0.97 0.16 -22.51
CA HIS A 105 2.23 -0.29 -23.13
C HIS A 105 2.70 -1.66 -22.62
N THR A 106 2.22 -2.08 -21.45
CA THR A 106 2.23 -3.47 -20.97
C THR A 106 0.92 -4.16 -21.35
N GLY A 107 0.22 -3.68 -22.39
CA GLY A 107 -0.77 -4.50 -23.07
C GLY A 107 -0.08 -5.80 -23.46
N ARG A 108 -0.44 -6.90 -22.78
CA ARG A 108 0.14 -8.25 -22.94
C ARG A 108 1.49 -8.57 -22.25
N VAL A 109 1.79 -8.04 -21.08
CA VAL A 109 2.58 -8.85 -20.12
C VAL A 109 1.61 -9.47 -19.13
N LEU A 110 1.27 -10.73 -19.42
CA LEU A 110 0.96 -11.70 -18.38
C LEU A 110 2.11 -11.62 -17.37
N THR A 111 1.99 -10.80 -16.33
CA THR A 111 2.75 -11.03 -15.12
C THR A 111 2.22 -12.35 -14.60
N GLY A 112 2.87 -13.43 -15.04
CA GLY A 112 2.84 -14.69 -14.35
C GLY A 112 3.30 -14.41 -12.93
N GLY A 113 2.36 -14.09 -12.05
CA GLY A 113 2.37 -14.78 -10.78
C GLY A 113 2.38 -16.23 -11.20
N THR A 114 3.52 -16.90 -11.03
CA THR A 114 3.62 -18.34 -11.23
C THR A 114 2.63 -18.92 -10.24
N ALA A 115 1.37 -19.03 -10.66
CA ALA A 115 0.40 -19.82 -9.94
C ALA A 115 1.04 -21.20 -9.95
N GLU A 116 1.37 -21.70 -8.76
CA GLU A 116 1.86 -23.06 -8.66
C GLU A 116 0.69 -23.94 -9.07
N HIS A 117 0.88 -24.74 -10.11
CA HIS A 117 -0.17 -25.60 -10.61
C HIS A 117 0.14 -27.04 -10.23
N VAL A 118 -0.89 -27.76 -9.83
CA VAL A 118 -0.81 -29.19 -9.57
C VAL A 118 -1.24 -29.91 -10.84
N GLN A 119 -0.33 -30.72 -11.39
CA GLN A 119 -0.56 -31.55 -12.56
C GLN A 119 -0.79 -33.01 -12.17
N ALA A 120 -1.52 -33.74 -13.02
CA ALA A 120 -1.72 -35.18 -12.87
C ALA A 120 -0.38 -35.93 -13.10
N PRO A 121 0.08 -36.77 -12.15
CA PRO A 121 1.29 -37.57 -12.31
C PRO A 121 1.12 -38.74 -13.30
N SER A 122 -0.11 -39.18 -13.55
CA SER A 122 -0.40 -40.26 -14.49
C SER A 122 -1.85 -40.23 -14.95
N ASN A 123 -2.12 -40.98 -16.03
CA ASN A 123 -3.46 -41.18 -16.56
C ASN A 123 -4.30 -42.00 -15.57
N GLY A 124 -5.49 -41.51 -15.20
CA GLY A 124 -6.36 -42.23 -14.29
C GLY A 124 -7.62 -41.47 -13.92
N LYS A 125 -8.43 -42.08 -13.06
CA LYS A 125 -9.66 -41.48 -12.55
C LYS A 125 -9.38 -40.76 -11.23
N ILE A 126 -9.71 -39.48 -11.15
CA ILE A 126 -9.47 -38.66 -9.97
C ILE A 126 -10.60 -38.79 -8.96
N ARG A 127 -10.27 -38.98 -7.68
CA ARG A 127 -11.22 -39.11 -6.57
C ARG A 127 -10.79 -38.24 -5.40
N PHE A 128 -11.75 -37.51 -4.84
CA PHE A 128 -11.55 -36.67 -3.67
C PHE A 128 -12.85 -36.50 -2.88
N ASN A 129 -12.74 -36.06 -1.63
CA ASN A 129 -13.92 -35.84 -0.79
C ASN A 129 -14.66 -34.56 -1.20
N GLN A 130 -15.82 -34.71 -1.84
CA GLN A 130 -16.65 -33.59 -2.30
C GLN A 130 -17.12 -32.67 -1.16
N ASN A 131 -17.24 -33.17 0.08
CA ASN A 131 -17.71 -32.37 1.22
C ASN A 131 -16.71 -31.29 1.66
N LEU A 132 -15.46 -31.38 1.20
CA LEU A 132 -14.36 -30.49 1.57
C LEU A 132 -14.12 -29.36 0.55
N VAL A 133 -14.91 -29.34 -0.54
CA VAL A 133 -14.78 -28.35 -1.60
C VAL A 133 -16.08 -27.59 -1.81
N HIS A 134 -15.97 -26.30 -2.16
CA HIS A 134 -17.13 -25.45 -2.45
C HIS A 134 -17.12 -25.00 -3.90
N PRO A 135 -18.25 -25.09 -4.63
CA PRO A 135 -18.32 -24.59 -6.00
C PRO A 135 -18.12 -23.08 -6.03
N THR A 136 -17.25 -22.61 -6.91
CA THR A 136 -16.91 -21.21 -7.12
C THR A 136 -16.69 -20.93 -8.60
N ARG A 137 -16.34 -19.68 -8.95
CA ARG A 137 -15.96 -19.29 -10.30
C ARG A 137 -14.53 -18.76 -10.33
N ASN A 138 -13.77 -19.14 -11.35
CA ASN A 138 -12.45 -18.57 -11.58
C ASN A 138 -12.55 -17.13 -12.12
N ARG A 139 -11.39 -16.47 -12.33
CA ARG A 139 -11.32 -15.09 -12.87
C ARG A 139 -11.89 -14.96 -14.28
N HIS A 140 -12.02 -16.09 -15.00
CA HIS A 140 -12.59 -16.17 -16.33
C HIS A 140 -14.08 -16.56 -16.32
N GLY A 141 -14.70 -16.67 -15.14
CA GLY A 141 -16.11 -17.02 -14.99
C GLY A 141 -16.44 -18.51 -15.15
N GLN A 142 -15.43 -19.38 -15.29
CA GLN A 142 -15.62 -20.83 -15.42
C GLN A 142 -15.88 -21.48 -14.05
N PRO A 143 -16.73 -22.52 -13.99
CA PRO A 143 -17.03 -23.23 -12.74
C PRO A 143 -15.79 -24.00 -12.25
N THR A 144 -15.38 -23.76 -11.00
CA THR A 144 -14.26 -24.43 -10.34
C THR A 144 -14.62 -24.75 -8.89
N PHE A 145 -13.78 -25.50 -8.19
CA PHE A 145 -14.01 -25.87 -6.78
C PHE A 145 -12.93 -25.25 -5.88
N LEU A 146 -13.33 -24.59 -4.79
CA LEU A 146 -12.42 -24.01 -3.80
C LEU A 146 -12.20 -24.98 -2.65
N CYS A 147 -10.93 -25.27 -2.33
CA CYS A 147 -10.54 -26.02 -1.15
C CYS A 147 -10.41 -25.09 0.06
N SER A 148 -11.21 -25.30 1.10
CA SER A 148 -11.09 -24.55 2.35
C SER A 148 -9.99 -25.12 3.27
N ILE A 149 -9.75 -26.43 3.18
CA ILE A 149 -8.76 -27.18 3.96
C ILE A 149 -7.89 -28.03 3.02
N ASP A 150 -6.84 -28.65 3.57
CA ASP A 150 -6.00 -29.62 2.84
C ASP A 150 -6.88 -30.74 2.25
N LEU A 151 -6.77 -30.94 0.92
CA LEU A 151 -7.54 -31.92 0.18
C LEU A 151 -6.63 -33.05 -0.29
N TYR A 152 -6.89 -34.26 0.20
CA TYR A 152 -6.29 -35.47 -0.32
C TYR A 152 -7.00 -35.91 -1.60
N VAL A 153 -6.22 -36.06 -2.66
CA VAL A 153 -6.69 -36.46 -3.98
C VAL A 153 -6.00 -37.76 -4.38
N THR A 154 -6.79 -38.71 -4.85
CA THR A 154 -6.31 -40.01 -5.32
C THR A 154 -6.58 -40.14 -6.81
N ILE A 155 -5.57 -40.55 -7.58
CA ILE A 155 -5.70 -40.87 -9.00
C ILE A 155 -5.52 -42.38 -9.15
N GLU A 156 -6.59 -43.06 -9.54
CA GLU A 156 -6.62 -44.50 -9.77
C GLU A 156 -6.35 -44.78 -11.25
N SER A 157 -5.20 -45.38 -11.54
CA SER A 157 -4.88 -45.97 -12.84
C SER A 157 -5.06 -47.49 -12.81
N ARG A 158 -4.89 -48.17 -13.95
CA ARG A 158 -5.13 -49.63 -14.06
C ARG A 158 -4.28 -50.46 -13.11
N ASP A 159 -3.06 -50.01 -12.81
CA ASP A 159 -2.09 -50.76 -12.00
C ASP A 159 -1.48 -49.94 -10.84
N ILE A 160 -1.76 -48.63 -10.74
CA ILE A 160 -1.11 -47.72 -9.80
C ILE A 160 -2.11 -46.72 -9.21
N ILE A 161 -2.03 -46.51 -7.89
CA ILE A 161 -2.78 -45.49 -7.16
C ILE A 161 -1.81 -44.38 -6.74
N HIS A 162 -2.06 -43.15 -7.18
CA HIS A 162 -1.28 -41.98 -6.79
C HIS A 162 -2.06 -41.11 -5.82
N ASN A 163 -1.47 -40.83 -4.65
CA ASN A 163 -2.05 -39.93 -3.65
C ASN A 163 -1.29 -38.60 -3.62
N MET A 164 -2.03 -37.51 -3.60
CA MET A 164 -1.51 -36.14 -3.62
C MET A 164 -2.25 -35.31 -2.58
N ASN A 165 -1.56 -34.33 -1.99
CA ASN A 165 -2.17 -33.34 -1.11
C ASN A 165 -2.24 -31.99 -1.82
N ILE A 166 -3.41 -31.36 -1.83
CA ILE A 166 -3.65 -30.03 -2.36
C ILE A 166 -3.86 -29.06 -1.18
N PRO A 167 -3.03 -28.02 -1.04
CA PRO A 167 -3.11 -27.10 0.09
C PRO A 167 -4.40 -26.26 0.08
N PRO A 168 -4.82 -25.70 1.23
CA PRO A 168 -6.01 -24.85 1.32
C PRO A 168 -5.88 -23.61 0.44
N LYS A 169 -7.03 -23.01 0.10
CA LYS A 169 -7.20 -21.86 -0.81
C LYS A 169 -6.83 -22.13 -2.26
N SER A 170 -6.55 -23.38 -2.63
CA SER A 170 -6.37 -23.81 -4.01
C SER A 170 -7.71 -23.94 -4.74
N LEU A 171 -7.68 -23.76 -6.05
CA LEU A 171 -8.82 -23.96 -6.95
C LEU A 171 -8.65 -25.26 -7.72
N LEU A 172 -9.54 -26.23 -7.53
CA LEU A 172 -9.66 -27.41 -8.38
C LEU A 172 -10.37 -27.05 -9.69
N LEU A 173 -9.80 -27.53 -10.79
CA LEU A 173 -10.31 -27.36 -12.15
C LEU A 173 -11.05 -28.60 -12.66
N VAL A 174 -11.01 -29.69 -11.90
CA VAL A 174 -11.58 -31.00 -12.28
C VAL A 174 -12.72 -31.40 -11.34
N GLN A 175 -13.60 -32.27 -11.84
CA GLN A 175 -14.69 -32.85 -11.08
C GLN A 175 -14.28 -34.16 -10.42
N ASN A 176 -14.99 -34.55 -9.36
CA ASN A 176 -14.81 -35.86 -8.76
C ASN A 176 -15.21 -36.95 -9.77
N ASP A 177 -14.50 -38.07 -9.78
CA ASP A 177 -14.69 -39.18 -10.72
C ASP A 177 -14.41 -38.84 -12.20
N GLN A 178 -13.74 -37.72 -12.48
CA GLN A 178 -13.31 -37.37 -13.84
C GLN A 178 -12.06 -38.16 -14.25
N TYR A 179 -11.97 -38.56 -15.51
CA TYR A 179 -10.74 -39.11 -16.08
C TYR A 179 -9.78 -37.96 -16.40
N VAL A 180 -8.53 -38.06 -15.93
CA VAL A 180 -7.47 -37.09 -16.17
C VAL A 180 -6.31 -37.73 -16.92
N GLU A 181 -5.72 -36.97 -17.82
CA GLU A 181 -4.51 -37.34 -18.55
C GLU A 181 -3.25 -36.88 -17.79
N SER A 182 -2.13 -37.54 -18.01
CA SER A 182 -0.83 -37.18 -17.46
C SER A 182 -0.50 -35.74 -17.84
N GLU A 183 0.07 -35.01 -16.89
CA GLU A 183 0.40 -33.57 -16.99
C GLU A 183 -0.83 -32.63 -17.10
N GLN A 184 -2.05 -33.16 -17.08
CA GLN A 184 -3.25 -32.33 -17.06
C GLN A 184 -3.31 -31.50 -15.77
N MET A 185 -3.70 -30.25 -15.92
CA MET A 185 -3.84 -29.29 -14.83
C MET A 185 -5.05 -29.63 -13.97
N ILE A 186 -4.81 -30.04 -12.72
CA ILE A 186 -5.85 -30.45 -11.77
C ILE A 186 -6.24 -29.29 -10.84
N ALA A 187 -5.26 -28.53 -10.37
CA ALA A 187 -5.51 -27.43 -9.44
C ALA A 187 -4.54 -26.25 -9.62
N GLU A 188 -5.02 -25.07 -9.26
CA GLU A 188 -4.27 -23.82 -9.17
C GLU A 188 -4.08 -23.44 -7.70
N ILE A 189 -2.83 -23.45 -7.22
CA ILE A 189 -2.49 -23.08 -5.84
C ILE A 189 -2.38 -21.57 -5.75
N ARG A 190 -3.20 -20.97 -4.88
CA ARG A 190 -3.07 -19.57 -4.49
C ARG A 190 -2.23 -19.51 -3.23
N VAL A 191 -0.91 -19.50 -3.38
CA VAL A 191 0.00 -19.27 -2.25
C VAL A 191 -0.37 -17.93 -1.60
N GLY A 192 -0.81 -17.98 -0.35
CA GLY A 192 -1.10 -16.79 0.43
C GLY A 192 0.20 -16.07 0.74
N THR A 193 0.47 -14.96 0.04
CA THR A 193 1.41 -13.90 0.43
C THR A 193 2.69 -14.39 1.12
N SER A 194 3.63 -14.96 0.37
CA SER A 194 5.03 -14.70 0.72
C SER A 194 5.28 -13.23 0.38
N THR A 195 5.53 -12.47 1.44
CA THR A 195 6.07 -11.11 1.47
C THR A 195 6.56 -10.61 0.11
N PHE A 196 5.86 -9.61 -0.44
CA PHE A 196 6.38 -8.74 -1.50
C PHE A 196 7.72 -8.17 -1.03
N HIS A 197 8.82 -8.87 -1.33
CA HIS A 197 10.15 -8.36 -1.15
C HIS A 197 10.42 -7.44 -2.32
N LEU A 198 9.94 -6.20 -2.19
CA LEU A 198 10.14 -5.13 -3.16
C LEU A 198 11.62 -4.69 -3.13
N LYS A 199 12.53 -5.55 -3.61
CA LYS A 199 13.88 -5.18 -4.00
C LYS A 199 13.84 -4.60 -5.42
N GLY A 200 13.13 -3.48 -5.54
CA GLY A 200 13.22 -2.58 -6.68
C GLY A 200 13.66 -1.22 -6.15
N ARG A 201 14.95 -1.06 -5.81
CA ARG A 201 15.53 0.27 -5.69
C ARG A 201 15.62 0.84 -7.10
N VAL A 202 14.50 1.39 -7.59
CA VAL A 202 14.53 2.32 -8.71
C VAL A 202 14.99 3.65 -8.13
N GLN A 203 16.27 3.94 -8.32
CA GLN A 203 16.84 5.26 -8.09
C GLN A 203 16.14 6.23 -9.05
N LYS A 204 15.11 6.92 -8.57
CA LYS A 204 14.42 7.95 -9.33
C LYS A 204 15.31 9.18 -9.39
N HIS A 205 16.09 9.33 -10.45
CA HIS A 205 16.57 10.64 -10.86
C HIS A 205 15.42 11.36 -11.54
N ILE A 206 14.75 12.24 -10.81
CA ILE A 206 13.80 13.19 -11.39
C ILE A 206 14.51 14.54 -11.40
N TYR A 207 14.96 14.95 -12.57
CA TYR A 207 15.21 16.36 -12.85
C TYR A 207 13.86 16.96 -13.22
N SER A 208 13.45 18.01 -12.51
CA SER A 208 12.54 19.01 -13.06
C SER A 208 13.19 20.36 -12.80
N ASP A 209 13.55 21.02 -13.90
CA ASP A 209 14.11 22.35 -13.92
C ASP A 209 12.95 23.34 -13.63
N GLN A 210 12.82 23.71 -12.36
CA GLN A 210 12.31 25.03 -12.01
C GLN A 210 13.30 25.60 -11.00
N ARG A 211 13.93 26.73 -11.37
CA ARG A 211 14.80 27.52 -10.50
C ARG A 211 14.03 27.95 -9.25
N THR A 212 14.04 27.09 -8.24
CA THR A 212 13.70 27.44 -6.87
C THR A 212 14.83 26.90 -6.02
N LYS A 213 15.50 27.82 -5.34
CA LYS A 213 16.79 27.69 -4.64
C LYS A 213 16.73 26.80 -3.38
N CYS A 214 15.88 25.79 -3.34
CA CYS A 214 15.56 25.11 -2.09
C CYS A 214 15.84 23.61 -2.20
N THR A 215 16.70 23.13 -1.30
CA THR A 215 17.21 21.75 -1.24
C THR A 215 16.14 20.78 -0.75
N GLY A 216 16.04 19.63 -1.43
CA GLY A 216 14.93 18.68 -1.35
C GLY A 216 14.64 18.03 0.01
N VAL A 217 13.35 17.97 0.34
CA VAL A 217 12.78 17.12 1.40
C VAL A 217 12.50 15.72 0.82
N PRO A 218 12.70 14.61 1.56
CA PRO A 218 12.44 13.27 1.05
C PRO A 218 10.95 13.04 0.68
N MET A 219 10.74 12.52 -0.53
CA MET A 219 9.43 12.26 -1.19
C MET A 219 8.46 11.39 -0.36
N SER A 220 8.97 10.54 0.54
CA SER A 220 8.15 9.69 1.41
C SER A 220 7.31 10.47 2.43
N THR A 221 7.79 11.63 2.87
CA THR A 221 7.05 12.52 3.78
C THR A 221 6.04 13.37 3.02
N MET A 222 6.32 13.69 1.74
CA MET A 222 5.44 14.50 0.90
C MET A 222 4.10 13.80 0.61
N HIS A 223 4.11 12.53 0.22
CA HIS A 223 2.88 11.82 -0.14
C HIS A 223 1.91 11.66 1.03
N LEU A 224 2.40 11.45 2.26
CA LEU A 224 1.52 11.26 3.42
C LEU A 224 0.70 12.51 3.74
N ASN A 225 1.35 13.69 3.73
CA ASN A 225 0.68 14.96 4.00
C ASN A 225 -0.27 15.35 2.86
N ILE A 226 0.10 15.05 1.62
CA ILE A 226 -0.67 15.42 0.44
C ILE A 226 -1.95 14.56 0.27
N HIS A 227 -1.87 13.24 0.44
CA HIS A 227 -3.05 12.38 0.45
C HIS A 227 -4.02 12.74 1.58
N MET A 228 -3.47 13.11 2.74
CA MET A 228 -4.26 13.55 3.89
C MET A 228 -4.98 14.88 3.62
N VAL A 229 -4.36 15.82 2.91
CA VAL A 229 -4.99 17.09 2.51
C VAL A 229 -6.15 16.88 1.54
N MET A 230 -6.02 16.00 0.55
CA MET A 230 -7.14 15.63 -0.34
C MET A 230 -8.26 14.93 0.42
N PHE A 231 -7.92 13.98 1.31
CA PHE A 231 -8.92 13.31 2.15
C PHE A 231 -9.68 14.30 3.03
N ILE A 232 -9.00 15.30 3.60
CA ILE A 232 -9.63 16.34 4.42
C ILE A 232 -10.47 17.28 3.57
N TYR A 233 -10.03 17.64 2.37
CA TYR A 233 -10.82 18.44 1.44
C TYR A 233 -12.13 17.73 1.06
N TYR A 234 -12.05 16.45 0.71
CA TYR A 234 -13.23 15.63 0.40
C TYR A 234 -14.13 15.39 1.62
N GLN A 235 -13.58 15.11 2.80
CA GLN A 235 -14.35 14.95 4.04
C GLN A 235 -15.04 16.26 4.44
N LYS A 236 -14.36 17.40 4.34
CA LYS A 236 -14.97 18.70 4.61
C LYS A 236 -16.04 19.05 3.57
N GLN A 237 -15.87 18.72 2.29
CA GLN A 237 -16.94 18.83 1.30
C GLN A 237 -18.15 17.94 1.64
N ALA A 238 -17.93 16.69 2.04
CA ALA A 238 -19.00 15.77 2.41
C ALA A 238 -19.77 16.21 3.66
N ILE A 239 -19.10 16.84 4.63
CA ILE A 239 -19.71 17.32 5.89
C ILE A 239 -20.41 18.67 5.71
N TYR A 240 -19.82 19.60 4.95
CA TYR A 240 -20.31 20.97 4.83
C TYR A 240 -21.11 21.26 3.57
N GLY A 241 -21.28 20.29 2.67
CA GLY A 241 -22.21 20.34 1.54
C GLY A 241 -21.94 21.49 0.58
N TYR A 242 -21.10 21.25 -0.42
CA TYR A 242 -21.11 22.00 -1.67
C TYR A 242 -21.40 21.05 -2.82
#